data_AF-A0A9E2LF05-F1
#
_entry.id   AF-A0A9E2LF05-F1
#
_cell.length_a   1.000
_cell.length_b   1.000
_cell.length_c   1.000
_cell.angle_alpha   90.00
_cell.angle_beta   90.00
_cell.angle_gamma   90.00
#
_symmetry.space_group_name_H-M   'P 1'
#
loop_
_entity.id
_entity.type
_entity.pdbx_description
1 polymer ?
#
loop_
_entity_poly.entity_id
_entity_poly.type
_entity_poly.pdbx_seq_one_letter_code
_entity_poly.pdbx_strand_id
1 'polypeptide(L)'
;MLNKFFLLVLSCGACLSLSACDEECDCAPTHECGNQVVEQAYGEECDLGYMNSFEPGAACRPDCLRAGCGDGILDPGEECDDGTANSNTLADSCRQIVNPEYMNYIDTPDEPQYFCRQAFCGDGVVDDQEQCDDGNDIDDDTCTNACVALD
;
A
#
# COMPACT_ATOMS: atom_id res chain seq x y z
N MET A 1 31.06 -49.67 -5.78
CA MET A 1 29.78 -48.97 -5.92
C MET A 1 29.95 -47.60 -5.29
N LEU A 2 30.22 -46.58 -6.09
CA LEU A 2 30.26 -45.20 -5.59
C LEU A 2 28.84 -44.77 -5.26
N ASN A 3 28.65 -44.21 -4.08
CA ASN A 3 27.37 -43.75 -3.58
C ASN A 3 26.87 -42.59 -4.47
N LYS A 4 25.70 -42.74 -5.11
CA LYS A 4 25.06 -41.73 -5.97
C LYS A 4 24.93 -40.35 -5.28
N PHE A 5 24.98 -40.32 -3.95
CA PHE A 5 24.99 -39.11 -3.14
C PHE A 5 26.22 -38.21 -3.34
N PHE A 6 27.37 -38.76 -3.79
CA PHE A 6 28.61 -37.98 -3.92
C PHE A 6 28.76 -37.29 -5.29
N LEU A 7 27.87 -37.58 -6.25
CA LEU A 7 27.91 -37.05 -7.62
C LEU A 7 26.96 -35.86 -7.86
N LEU A 8 26.08 -35.54 -6.90
CA LEU A 8 25.11 -34.44 -7.02
C LEU A 8 25.68 -33.06 -6.65
N VAL A 9 26.89 -32.99 -6.09
CA VAL A 9 27.48 -31.73 -5.60
C VAL A 9 28.37 -31.04 -6.65
N LEU A 10 28.48 -31.59 -7.87
CA LEU A 10 29.37 -31.08 -8.93
C LEU A 10 28.66 -30.30 -10.04
N SER A 11 27.33 -30.21 -10.05
CA SER A 11 26.57 -29.46 -11.07
C SER A 11 25.93 -28.16 -10.57
N CYS A 12 25.79 -27.96 -9.26
CA CYS A 12 25.20 -26.73 -8.73
C CYS A 12 26.32 -25.75 -8.35
N GLY A 13 26.75 -24.95 -9.32
CA GLY A 13 27.66 -23.83 -9.09
C GLY A 13 26.96 -22.74 -8.28
N ALA A 14 27.33 -22.60 -7.01
CA ALA A 14 27.14 -21.40 -6.19
C ALA A 14 25.70 -20.98 -5.75
N CYS A 15 24.88 -21.90 -5.24
CA CYS A 15 23.80 -21.51 -4.31
C CYS A 15 24.45 -21.02 -2.99
N LEU A 16 24.48 -19.71 -2.72
CA LEU A 16 25.13 -19.09 -1.54
C LEU A 16 24.30 -19.22 -0.24
N SER A 17 23.08 -19.74 -0.29
CA SER A 17 22.28 -20.05 0.91
C SER A 17 21.32 -21.23 0.66
N LEU A 18 21.06 -22.01 1.71
CA LEU A 18 20.19 -23.19 1.69
C LEU A 18 18.70 -22.86 1.50
N SER A 19 18.34 -21.58 1.37
CA SER A 19 16.96 -21.10 1.16
C SER A 19 16.65 -20.75 -0.30
N ALA A 20 17.59 -20.96 -1.23
CA ALA A 20 17.52 -20.45 -2.60
C ALA A 20 17.50 -21.52 -3.70
N CYS A 21 17.27 -22.80 -3.38
CA CYS A 21 17.26 -23.86 -4.36
C CYS A 21 15.98 -24.72 -4.19
N ASP A 22 15.27 -25.00 -5.29
CA ASP A 22 14.06 -25.84 -5.32
C ASP A 22 14.38 -27.36 -5.40
N GLU A 23 13.35 -28.22 -5.46
CA GLU A 23 13.53 -29.69 -5.52
C GLU A 23 14.18 -30.16 -6.83
N GLU A 24 14.19 -29.31 -7.86
CA GLU A 24 14.80 -29.52 -9.16
C GLU A 24 16.26 -29.00 -9.25
N CYS A 25 16.80 -28.42 -8.16
CA CYS A 25 18.12 -27.77 -8.12
C CYS A 25 18.26 -26.59 -9.09
N ASP A 26 17.16 -25.95 -9.44
CA ASP A 26 17.18 -24.62 -10.03
C ASP A 26 17.31 -23.60 -8.90
N CYS A 27 18.14 -22.57 -9.10
CA CYS A 27 18.10 -21.42 -8.22
C CYS A 27 16.72 -20.81 -8.37
N ALA A 28 15.87 -20.88 -7.33
CA ALA A 28 14.64 -20.10 -7.35
C ALA A 28 15.06 -18.64 -7.60
N PRO A 29 14.44 -17.93 -8.56
CA PRO A 29 14.77 -16.52 -8.78
C PRO A 29 14.68 -15.81 -7.44
N THR A 30 15.77 -15.15 -7.02
CA THR A 30 15.71 -14.28 -5.86
C THR A 30 14.74 -13.18 -6.24
N HIS A 31 13.55 -13.21 -5.61
CA HIS A 31 12.58 -12.15 -5.77
C HIS A 31 13.24 -10.84 -5.34
N GLU A 32 13.41 -9.93 -6.28
CA GLU A 32 14.26 -8.75 -6.15
C GLU A 32 13.56 -7.56 -6.79
N CYS A 33 13.03 -6.68 -5.94
CA CYS A 33 12.55 -5.40 -6.42
C CYS A 33 13.67 -4.60 -7.08
N GLY A 34 13.40 -4.08 -8.27
CA GLY A 34 14.32 -3.22 -9.02
C GLY A 34 15.05 -3.95 -10.16
N ASN A 35 14.62 -5.15 -10.52
CA ASN A 35 15.19 -5.95 -11.60
C ASN A 35 14.48 -5.72 -12.96
N GLN A 36 13.46 -4.85 -12.99
CA GLN A 36 12.59 -4.51 -14.14
C GLN A 36 11.66 -5.66 -14.56
N VAL A 37 11.34 -6.59 -13.67
CA VAL A 37 10.38 -7.67 -13.88
C VAL A 37 9.34 -7.57 -12.79
N VAL A 38 8.07 -7.38 -13.15
CA VAL A 38 6.97 -7.36 -12.17
C VAL A 38 6.61 -8.80 -11.78
N GLU A 39 6.96 -9.18 -10.57
CA GLU A 39 6.76 -10.50 -9.99
C GLU A 39 5.49 -10.55 -9.13
N GLN A 40 4.31 -10.41 -9.74
CA GLN A 40 3.01 -10.31 -9.04
C GLN A 40 2.75 -11.40 -7.98
N ALA A 41 3.27 -12.61 -8.17
CA ALA A 41 3.15 -13.70 -7.20
C ALA A 41 3.80 -13.39 -5.83
N TYR A 42 4.67 -12.38 -5.79
CA TYR A 42 5.36 -11.88 -4.60
C TYR A 42 4.88 -10.50 -4.15
N GLY A 43 3.81 -9.98 -4.75
CA GLY A 43 3.20 -8.71 -4.33
C GLY A 43 3.76 -7.47 -5.00
N GLU A 44 4.58 -7.61 -6.05
CA GLU A 44 4.99 -6.44 -6.83
C GLU A 44 3.84 -5.90 -7.68
N GLU A 45 3.66 -4.59 -7.60
CA GLU A 45 2.69 -3.85 -8.41
C GLU A 45 3.36 -3.11 -9.58
N CYS A 46 4.66 -2.88 -9.45
CA CYS A 46 5.52 -2.20 -10.40
C CYS A 46 6.98 -2.62 -10.18
N ASP A 47 7.80 -2.49 -11.21
CA ASP A 47 9.26 -2.57 -11.08
C ASP A 47 9.88 -1.76 -12.22
N LEU A 48 10.34 -0.54 -11.90
CA LEU A 48 10.98 0.35 -12.86
C LEU A 48 12.51 0.35 -12.71
N GLY A 49 13.06 -0.62 -11.99
CA GLY A 49 14.48 -0.73 -11.73
C GLY A 49 15.05 0.50 -11.03
N TYR A 50 16.05 1.12 -11.66
CA TYR A 50 16.70 2.32 -11.14
C TYR A 50 15.78 3.55 -11.09
N MET A 51 14.60 3.49 -11.71
CA MET A 51 13.60 4.56 -11.67
C MET A 51 12.64 4.45 -10.48
N ASN A 52 12.72 3.40 -9.66
CA ASN A 52 12.03 3.34 -8.38
C ASN A 52 12.51 4.49 -7.48
N SER A 53 11.60 5.14 -6.76
CA SER A 53 11.92 6.40 -6.08
C SER A 53 11.03 6.67 -4.87
N PHE A 54 11.59 7.33 -3.85
CA PHE A 54 10.86 7.89 -2.70
C PHE A 54 10.43 9.36 -2.95
N GLU A 55 10.65 9.89 -4.14
CA GLU A 55 10.22 11.25 -4.46
C GLU A 55 8.69 11.31 -4.65
N PRO A 56 8.04 12.42 -4.28
CA PRO A 56 6.62 12.63 -4.53
C PRO A 56 6.26 12.43 -6.01
N GLY A 57 5.21 11.65 -6.27
CA GLY A 57 4.71 11.31 -7.59
C GLY A 57 5.54 10.26 -8.32
N ALA A 58 6.40 9.50 -7.63
CA ALA A 58 7.06 8.36 -8.24
C ALA A 58 6.02 7.33 -8.73
N ALA A 59 6.25 6.73 -9.89
CA ALA A 59 5.37 5.67 -10.39
C ALA A 59 5.58 4.32 -9.66
N CYS A 60 6.71 4.17 -8.96
CA CYS A 60 7.06 2.96 -8.24
C CYS A 60 7.97 3.27 -7.06
N ARG A 61 7.65 2.71 -5.89
CA ARG A 61 8.47 2.82 -4.68
C ARG A 61 9.61 1.78 -4.71
N PRO A 62 10.68 1.99 -3.91
CA PRO A 62 11.82 1.05 -3.86
C PRO A 62 11.51 -0.33 -3.26
N ASP A 63 10.30 -0.55 -2.75
CA ASP A 63 9.74 -1.84 -2.35
C ASP A 63 8.80 -2.45 -3.41
N CYS A 64 8.75 -1.87 -4.61
CA CYS A 64 7.98 -2.35 -5.78
C CYS A 64 6.46 -2.31 -5.58
N LEU A 65 6.02 -1.50 -4.63
CA LEU A 65 4.65 -1.05 -4.50
C LEU A 65 4.45 0.25 -5.27
N ARG A 66 3.24 0.50 -5.73
CA ARG A 66 2.91 1.81 -6.29
C ARG A 66 2.93 2.85 -5.18
N ALA A 67 3.29 4.06 -5.57
CA ALA A 67 3.14 5.22 -4.71
C ALA A 67 1.66 5.43 -4.35
N GLY A 68 1.39 5.73 -3.08
CA GLY A 68 0.07 6.09 -2.63
C GLY A 68 -0.10 6.12 -1.12
N CYS A 69 -1.32 6.47 -0.72
CA CYS A 69 -1.71 6.77 0.64
C CYS A 69 -1.35 5.66 1.64
N GLY A 70 -0.46 5.99 2.58
CA GLY A 70 0.04 5.13 3.63
C GLY A 70 1.51 4.70 3.45
N ASP A 71 2.19 5.17 2.42
CA ASP A 71 3.61 4.89 2.21
C ASP A 71 4.55 5.89 2.92
N GLY A 72 3.98 6.91 3.56
CA GLY A 72 4.70 7.92 4.33
C GLY A 72 5.32 9.04 3.48
N ILE A 73 4.94 9.14 2.20
CA ILE A 73 5.37 10.22 1.30
C ILE A 73 4.14 10.97 0.81
N LEU A 74 4.10 12.28 1.09
CA LEU A 74 3.05 13.16 0.59
C LEU A 74 3.14 13.30 -0.94
N ASP A 75 2.29 12.57 -1.65
CA ASP A 75 2.23 12.55 -3.12
C ASP A 75 1.29 13.62 -3.71
N PRO A 76 1.41 13.92 -5.02
CA PRO A 76 0.46 14.75 -5.71
C PRO A 76 -0.97 14.21 -5.61
N GLY A 77 -1.86 14.96 -4.97
CA GLY A 77 -3.27 14.59 -4.77
C GLY A 77 -3.62 14.24 -3.34
N GLU A 78 -2.62 14.13 -2.46
CA GLU A 78 -2.80 13.88 -1.04
C GLU A 78 -2.74 15.17 -0.22
N GLU A 79 -3.50 15.22 0.87
CA GLU A 79 -3.45 16.33 1.84
C GLU A 79 -2.59 15.98 3.08
N CYS A 80 -2.31 14.70 3.28
CA CYS A 80 -1.49 14.12 4.34
C CYS A 80 -0.96 12.75 3.90
N ASP A 81 0.04 12.23 4.60
CA ASP A 81 0.39 10.81 4.58
C ASP A 81 1.20 10.52 5.85
N ASP A 82 0.53 10.01 6.89
CA ASP A 82 1.17 9.64 8.15
C ASP A 82 1.69 8.19 8.12
N GLY A 83 1.74 7.58 6.93
CA GLY A 83 2.14 6.20 6.72
C GLY A 83 1.27 5.22 7.49
N THR A 84 1.91 4.40 8.33
CA THR A 84 1.22 3.43 9.18
C THR A 84 0.39 4.05 10.30
N ALA A 85 0.51 5.36 10.54
CA ALA A 85 -0.30 6.08 11.52
C ALA A 85 -1.61 6.63 10.95
N ASN A 86 -1.86 6.48 9.64
CA ASN A 86 -3.17 6.77 9.05
C ASN A 86 -4.29 5.99 9.77
N SER A 87 -5.46 6.60 9.93
CA SER A 87 -6.60 5.94 10.59
C SER A 87 -7.93 6.57 10.20
N ASN A 88 -8.92 5.72 9.91
CA ASN A 88 -10.31 6.11 9.67
C ASN A 88 -11.19 6.07 10.94
N THR A 89 -10.57 5.96 12.11
CA THR A 89 -11.31 5.79 13.39
C THR A 89 -10.69 6.55 14.56
N LEU A 90 -9.46 7.03 14.42
CA LEU A 90 -8.77 7.81 15.43
C LEU A 90 -8.89 9.29 15.07
N ALA A 91 -9.17 10.11 16.08
CA ALA A 91 -9.23 11.56 15.92
C ALA A 91 -7.93 12.12 15.34
N ASP A 92 -8.06 13.15 14.52
CA ASP A 92 -7.04 13.97 13.88
C ASP A 92 -6.01 13.19 13.04
N SER A 93 -6.33 11.94 12.72
CA SER A 93 -5.48 11.06 11.93
C SER A 93 -5.76 11.24 10.44
N CYS A 94 -4.72 11.17 9.62
CA CYS A 94 -4.88 11.16 8.17
C CYS A 94 -5.84 10.04 7.71
N ARG A 95 -6.90 10.42 6.99
CA ARG A 95 -7.98 9.55 6.55
C ARG A 95 -7.64 8.90 5.22
N GLN A 96 -7.83 7.58 5.15
CA GLN A 96 -7.73 6.79 3.91
C GLN A 96 -9.10 6.76 3.24
N ILE A 97 -9.29 7.66 2.28
CA ILE A 97 -10.56 7.81 1.57
C ILE A 97 -10.51 7.00 0.28
N VAL A 98 -11.54 6.19 0.03
CA VAL A 98 -11.66 5.47 -1.23
C VAL A 98 -11.93 6.48 -2.34
N ASN A 99 -11.16 6.46 -3.42
CA ASN A 99 -11.47 7.26 -4.59
C ASN A 99 -12.79 6.79 -5.23
N PRO A 100 -13.88 7.61 -5.19
CA PRO A 100 -15.18 7.21 -5.75
C PRO A 100 -15.14 7.05 -7.27
N GLU A 101 -14.16 7.65 -7.96
CA GLU A 101 -13.94 7.43 -9.39
C GLU A 101 -13.45 6.01 -9.70
N TYR A 102 -12.74 5.37 -8.76
CA TYR A 102 -12.20 4.01 -8.91
C TYR A 102 -13.16 2.90 -8.45
N MET A 103 -14.20 3.23 -7.68
CA MET A 103 -15.18 2.24 -7.17
C MET A 103 -16.05 1.58 -8.27
N ASN A 104 -16.03 2.11 -9.50
CA ASN A 104 -16.83 1.63 -10.63
C ASN A 104 -16.01 1.05 -11.80
N TYR A 105 -14.69 0.87 -11.65
CA TYR A 105 -13.84 0.33 -12.73
C TYR A 105 -13.80 -1.20 -12.71
N ILE A 106 -14.58 -1.82 -13.62
CA ILE A 106 -14.79 -3.28 -13.73
C ILE A 106 -13.48 -4.07 -13.99
N ASP A 107 -12.43 -3.43 -14.51
CA ASP A 107 -11.15 -4.09 -14.83
C ASP A 107 -10.13 -4.07 -13.66
N THR A 108 -10.43 -3.43 -12.52
CA THR A 108 -9.60 -3.52 -11.30
C THR A 108 -10.47 -3.74 -10.05
N PRO A 109 -11.18 -4.89 -9.97
CA PRO A 109 -12.09 -5.17 -8.85
C PRO A 109 -11.41 -5.43 -7.50
N ASP A 110 -10.08 -5.55 -7.47
CA ASP A 110 -9.37 -6.05 -6.28
C ASP A 110 -8.53 -5.01 -5.52
N GLU A 111 -8.37 -3.76 -6.00
CA GLU A 111 -7.59 -2.74 -5.27
C GLU A 111 -8.27 -1.36 -5.31
N PRO A 112 -8.99 -0.94 -4.24
CA PRO A 112 -9.43 0.45 -4.11
C PRO A 112 -8.20 1.35 -4.00
N GLN A 113 -8.04 2.28 -4.96
CA GLN A 113 -7.06 3.35 -4.81
C GLN A 113 -7.53 4.28 -3.69
N TYR A 114 -6.89 4.18 -2.54
CA TYR A 114 -7.05 5.12 -1.45
C TYR A 114 -6.22 6.37 -1.73
N PHE A 115 -6.75 7.52 -1.36
CA PHE A 115 -5.99 8.76 -1.27
C PHE A 115 -6.15 9.32 0.13
N CYS A 116 -5.12 10.01 0.60
CA CYS A 116 -5.05 10.46 1.96
C CYS A 116 -5.55 11.91 2.10
N ARG A 117 -6.49 12.13 3.03
CA ARG A 117 -7.04 13.44 3.36
C ARG A 117 -6.87 13.76 4.83
N GLN A 118 -6.71 15.05 5.15
CA GLN A 118 -6.77 15.48 6.53
C GLN A 118 -8.14 15.14 7.11
N ALA A 119 -8.18 14.91 8.42
CA ALA A 119 -9.40 14.69 9.17
C ALA A 119 -10.41 15.83 8.92
N PHE A 120 -11.69 15.50 8.71
CA PHE A 120 -12.68 16.49 8.25
C PHE A 120 -14.10 16.15 8.71
N CYS A 121 -14.86 17.22 8.97
CA CYS A 121 -16.27 17.11 9.32
C CYS A 121 -17.09 16.35 8.27
N GLY A 122 -17.79 15.32 8.74
CA GLY A 122 -18.59 14.40 7.93
C GLY A 122 -17.85 13.12 7.58
N ASP A 123 -16.68 12.86 8.16
CA ASP A 123 -15.95 11.61 8.00
C ASP A 123 -16.37 10.53 9.02
N GLY A 124 -17.26 10.89 9.96
CA GLY A 124 -17.83 10.00 10.96
C GLY A 124 -16.94 9.77 12.18
N VAL A 125 -15.88 10.56 12.34
CA VAL A 125 -14.97 10.50 13.49
C VAL A 125 -14.84 11.90 14.09
N VAL A 126 -15.24 12.04 15.34
CA VAL A 126 -15.16 13.33 16.05
C VAL A 126 -13.69 13.72 16.27
N ASP A 127 -13.26 14.77 15.60
CA ASP A 127 -11.92 15.37 15.71
C ASP A 127 -11.85 16.50 16.77
N ASP A 128 -10.64 16.97 17.10
CA ASP A 128 -10.41 17.95 18.19
C ASP A 128 -11.20 19.28 18.01
N GLN A 129 -11.55 19.63 16.77
CA GLN A 129 -12.29 20.86 16.42
C GLN A 129 -13.80 20.66 16.28
N GLU A 130 -14.30 19.45 16.53
CA GLU A 130 -15.67 19.05 16.28
C GLU A 130 -16.43 18.78 17.59
N GLN A 131 -17.72 19.09 17.61
CA GLN A 131 -18.58 18.79 18.77
C GLN A 131 -19.30 17.45 18.59
N CYS A 132 -19.47 17.04 17.34
CA CYS A 132 -20.08 15.80 16.88
C CYS A 132 -19.61 15.56 15.45
N ASP A 133 -19.69 14.32 14.98
CA ASP A 133 -19.60 13.93 13.57
C ASP A 133 -20.37 12.63 13.44
N ASP A 134 -21.48 12.67 12.72
CA ASP A 134 -22.35 11.52 12.48
C ASP A 134 -22.21 10.95 11.05
N GLY A 135 -21.24 11.46 10.29
CA GLY A 135 -20.79 10.92 9.01
C GLY A 135 -21.80 11.03 7.87
N ASN A 136 -22.75 11.95 7.95
CA ASN A 136 -23.77 12.13 6.92
C ASN A 136 -23.96 13.63 6.55
N ASP A 137 -24.66 13.90 5.45
CA ASP A 137 -24.88 15.27 4.92
C ASP A 137 -26.24 15.89 5.36
N ILE A 138 -26.82 15.45 6.49
CA ILE A 138 -28.15 15.85 6.97
C ILE A 138 -28.05 16.90 8.08
N ASP A 139 -28.38 18.15 7.78
CA ASP A 139 -28.26 19.27 8.74
C ASP A 139 -29.36 19.34 9.83
N ASP A 140 -30.45 18.56 9.71
CA ASP A 140 -31.64 18.68 10.58
C ASP A 140 -31.77 17.58 11.65
N ASP A 141 -30.68 16.85 11.91
CA ASP A 141 -30.58 15.94 13.05
C ASP A 141 -29.78 16.53 14.22
N THR A 142 -29.19 15.70 15.07
CA THR A 142 -28.46 16.15 16.27
C THR A 142 -27.05 16.69 15.96
N CYS A 143 -26.53 16.49 14.74
CA CYS A 143 -25.23 16.97 14.32
C CYS A 143 -25.32 17.70 12.98
N THR A 144 -24.97 18.99 12.96
CA THR A 144 -24.96 19.72 11.69
C THR A 144 -23.79 19.29 10.81
N ASN A 145 -23.88 19.53 9.49
CA ASN A 145 -22.78 19.38 8.52
C ASN A 145 -21.60 20.34 8.76
N ALA A 146 -21.68 21.17 9.80
CA ALA A 146 -20.57 21.98 10.32
C ALA A 146 -19.97 21.37 11.61
N CYS A 147 -20.36 20.14 11.97
CA CYS A 147 -19.91 19.39 13.15
C CYS A 147 -20.17 20.12 14.47
N VAL A 148 -21.29 20.84 14.50
CA VAL A 148 -21.83 21.50 15.70
C VAL A 148 -23.05 20.72 16.18
N ALA A 149 -23.07 20.38 17.46
CA ALA A 149 -24.19 19.68 18.08
C ALA A 149 -25.40 20.62 18.22
N LEU A 150 -26.58 20.11 17.89
CA LEU A 150 -27.85 20.79 18.19
C LEU A 150 -28.38 20.29 19.54
N ASP A 151 -28.63 21.22 20.47
CA ASP A 151 -29.21 20.96 21.79
C ASP A 151 -30.68 20.49 21.75
#